data_AF-A0A523XUN4-F1
#
_entry.id   AF-A0A523XUN4-F1
#
_cell.length_a   1.000
_cell.length_b   1.000
_cell.length_c   1.000
_cell.angle_alpha   90.00
_cell.angle_beta   90.00
_cell.angle_gamma   90.00
#
_symmetry.space_group_name_H-M   'P 1'
#
loop_
_entity.id
_entity.type
_entity.pdbx_description
1 polymer ?
#
loop_
_entity_poly.entity_id
_entity_poly.type
_entity_poly.pdbx_seq_one_letter_code
_entity_poly.pdbx_strand_id
1 'polypeptide(L)'
;RWACFNNFIFIDATGGTGGGIFRYMYGRFLEEGACITGDERLADVGSDMRAIGNLWQEVAMIFKRGSEIASPVDVLDDTTAPLMELADLEEAAWTRLRYLV
;
A
#
# COMPACT_ATOMS: atom_id res chain seq x y z
N ARG A 1 -9.95 -15.09 -11.87
CA ARG A 1 -8.75 -14.80 -12.70
C ARG A 1 -8.70 -13.33 -13.07
N TRP A 2 -9.62 -12.81 -13.89
CA TRP A 2 -9.63 -11.39 -14.28
C TRP A 2 -9.79 -10.40 -13.11
N ALA A 3 -10.61 -10.73 -12.11
CA ALA A 3 -10.69 -9.91 -10.90
C ALA A 3 -9.33 -9.83 -10.17
N CYS A 4 -8.59 -10.94 -10.10
CA CYS A 4 -7.25 -10.98 -9.51
C CYS A 4 -6.26 -10.17 -10.37
N PHE A 5 -6.31 -10.31 -11.70
CA PHE A 5 -5.49 -9.50 -12.60
C PHE A 5 -5.73 -7.99 -12.41
N ASN A 6 -7.00 -7.59 -12.31
CA ASN A 6 -7.36 -6.18 -12.11
C ASN A 6 -6.84 -5.65 -10.75
N ASN A 7 -6.99 -6.44 -9.69
CA ASN A 7 -6.43 -6.05 -8.39
C ASN A 7 -4.90 -5.95 -8.46
N PHE A 8 -4.22 -6.93 -9.07
CA PHE A 8 -2.78 -6.87 -9.28
C PHE A 8 -2.36 -5.59 -10.01
N ILE A 9 -2.97 -5.29 -11.18
CA ILE A 9 -2.53 -4.15 -11.99
C ILE A 9 -2.81 -2.81 -11.30
N PHE A 10 -3.87 -2.67 -10.51
CA PHE A 10 -4.11 -1.41 -9.78
C PHE A 10 -3.12 -1.18 -8.63
N ILE A 11 -2.55 -2.24 -8.08
CA ILE A 11 -1.65 -2.15 -6.93
C ILE A 11 -0.19 -2.04 -7.37
N ASP A 12 0.20 -2.85 -8.35
CA ASP A 12 1.59 -3.02 -8.79
C ASP A 12 2.14 -1.79 -9.53
N ALA A 13 3.45 -1.58 -9.44
CA ALA A 13 4.14 -0.49 -10.12
C ALA A 13 3.95 -0.50 -11.64
N THR A 14 3.80 -1.68 -12.26
CA THR A 14 3.57 -1.86 -13.70
C THR A 14 2.26 -1.22 -14.16
N GLY A 15 1.25 -1.13 -13.28
CA GLY A 15 -0.01 -0.46 -13.62
C GLY A 15 -0.02 1.04 -13.39
N GLY A 16 1.10 1.64 -12.99
CA GLY A 16 1.28 3.09 -12.94
C GLY A 16 0.99 3.76 -11.59
N THR A 17 0.66 3.01 -10.54
CA THR A 17 0.43 3.56 -9.18
C THR A 17 1.70 3.61 -8.32
N GLY A 18 2.83 3.13 -8.85
CA GLY A 18 4.13 3.16 -8.18
C GLY A 18 4.36 2.04 -7.16
N GLY A 19 3.57 0.96 -7.20
CA GLY A 19 3.78 -0.25 -6.39
C GLY A 19 3.36 -0.08 -4.95
N GLY A 20 2.05 -0.08 -4.70
CA GLY A 20 1.48 0.22 -3.38
C GLY A 20 0.39 1.28 -3.40
N ILE A 21 -0.35 1.39 -4.52
CA ILE A 21 -1.54 2.25 -4.65
C ILE A 21 -1.27 3.69 -4.16
N PHE A 22 -0.33 4.39 -4.80
CA PHE A 22 0.04 5.79 -4.51
C PHE A 22 0.70 6.07 -3.16
N ARG A 23 0.84 5.10 -2.25
CA ARG A 23 1.44 5.36 -0.93
C ARG A 23 2.88 5.84 -1.00
N TYR A 24 3.65 5.39 -1.99
CA TYR A 24 4.98 5.96 -2.29
C TYR A 24 4.94 7.42 -2.76
N MET A 25 3.94 7.78 -3.56
CA MET A 25 3.77 9.17 -3.99
C MET A 25 3.42 10.05 -2.80
N TYR A 26 2.48 9.60 -1.97
CA TYR A 26 2.05 10.35 -0.79
C TYR A 26 3.15 10.42 0.28
N GLY A 27 3.90 9.34 0.48
CA GLY A 27 5.03 9.32 1.41
C GLY A 27 6.10 10.35 1.06
N ARG A 28 6.48 10.45 -0.22
CA ARG A 28 7.40 11.50 -0.70
C ARG A 28 6.83 12.90 -0.53
N PHE A 29 5.54 13.09 -0.80
CA PHE A 29 4.87 14.37 -0.57
C PHE A 29 4.97 14.80 0.91
N LEU A 30 4.78 13.87 1.86
CA LEU A 30 4.90 14.17 3.29
C LEU A 30 6.34 14.48 3.70
N GLU A 31 7.33 13.80 3.13
CA GLU A 31 8.75 14.11 3.37
C GLU A 31 9.14 15.50 2.84
N GLU A 32 8.71 15.84 1.64
CA GLU A 32 8.92 17.18 1.08
C GLU A 32 8.20 18.24 1.93
N GLY A 33 6.99 17.93 2.40
CA GLY A 33 6.24 18.77 3.34
C GLY A 33 6.95 18.97 4.68
N ALA A 34 7.59 17.93 5.21
CA ALA A 34 8.42 18.02 6.42
C ALA A 34 9.56 19.02 6.24
N CYS A 35 10.27 18.96 5.11
CA CYS A 35 11.37 19.89 4.79
C CYS A 35 10.89 21.35 4.68
N ILE A 36 9.71 21.57 4.08
CA ILE A 36 9.14 22.92 3.92
C ILE A 36 8.66 23.50 5.26
N THR A 37 8.06 22.68 6.11
CA THR A 37 7.41 23.11 7.36
C THR A 37 8.34 23.06 8.58
N GLY A 38 9.41 22.27 8.50
CA GLY A 38 10.27 21.93 9.64
C GLY A 38 9.68 20.90 10.61
N ASP A 39 8.54 20.27 10.26
CA ASP A 39 7.89 19.26 11.10
C ASP A 39 8.26 17.84 10.64
N GLU A 40 9.32 17.29 11.25
CA GLU A 40 9.82 15.94 10.96
C GLU A 40 8.79 14.82 11.18
N ARG A 41 7.72 15.07 11.97
CA ARG A 41 6.65 14.08 12.19
C ARG A 41 5.90 13.77 10.89
N LEU A 42 5.91 14.67 9.92
CA LEU A 42 5.37 14.40 8.58
C LEU A 42 6.24 13.40 7.83
N ALA A 43 7.57 13.49 7.94
CA ALA A 43 8.48 12.52 7.32
C ALA A 43 8.33 11.13 7.93
N ASP A 44 8.08 11.05 9.25
CA ASP A 44 7.76 9.78 9.92
C ASP A 44 6.53 9.11 9.32
N VAL A 45 5.42 9.85 9.18
CA VAL A 45 4.21 9.34 8.50
C VAL A 45 4.51 8.99 7.04
N GLY A 46 5.35 9.77 6.36
CA GLY A 46 5.79 9.47 5.00
C GLY A 46 6.52 8.14 4.89
N SER A 47 7.36 7.82 5.87
CA SER A 47 8.04 6.53 6.00
C SER A 47 7.04 5.39 6.24
N ASP A 48 6.08 5.60 7.14
CA ASP A 48 4.98 4.64 7.38
C ASP A 48 4.21 4.35 6.08
N MET A 49 3.88 5.38 5.29
CA MET A 49 3.20 5.21 4.00
C MET A 49 4.02 4.38 3.02
N ARG A 50 5.35 4.57 2.92
CA ARG A 50 6.19 3.71 2.07
C ARG A 50 6.22 2.26 2.55
N ALA A 51 6.29 2.03 3.86
CA ALA A 51 6.24 0.68 4.43
C ALA A 51 4.92 -0.01 4.11
N ILE A 52 3.79 0.69 4.26
CA ILE A 52 2.46 0.19 3.87
C ILE A 52 2.41 -0.07 2.34
N GLY A 53 3.06 0.78 1.54
CA GLY A 53 3.22 0.56 0.10
C GLY A 53 3.91 -0.76 -0.25
N ASN A 54 4.99 -1.11 0.46
CA ASN A 54 5.67 -2.41 0.30
C ASN A 54 4.71 -3.58 0.56
N LEU A 55 3.92 -3.52 1.64
CA LEU A 55 2.98 -4.59 1.98
C LEU A 55 1.86 -4.73 0.94
N TRP A 56 1.35 -3.61 0.42
CA TRP A 56 0.43 -3.66 -0.71
C TRP A 56 1.06 -4.32 -1.94
N GLN A 57 2.34 -4.04 -2.22
CA GLN A 57 3.05 -4.70 -3.31
C GLN A 57 3.11 -6.22 -3.12
N GLU A 58 3.25 -6.72 -1.89
CA GLU A 58 3.15 -8.15 -1.59
C GLU A 58 1.75 -8.70 -1.86
N VAL A 59 0.70 -7.99 -1.46
CA VAL A 59 -0.70 -8.34 -1.79
C VAL A 59 -0.93 -8.38 -3.30
N ALA A 60 -0.33 -7.45 -4.06
CA ALA A 60 -0.39 -7.44 -5.52
C ALA A 60 0.14 -8.76 -6.10
N MET A 61 1.23 -9.29 -5.54
CA MET A 61 1.82 -10.55 -6.00
C MET A 61 0.93 -11.77 -5.72
N ILE A 62 0.16 -11.75 -4.62
CA ILE A 62 -0.85 -12.79 -4.36
C ILE A 62 -1.94 -12.75 -5.42
N PHE A 63 -2.45 -11.56 -5.74
CA PHE A 63 -3.44 -11.39 -6.81
C PHE A 63 -2.89 -11.75 -8.19
N LYS A 64 -1.62 -11.45 -8.48
CA LYS A 64 -0.96 -11.88 -9.71
C LYS A 64 -0.98 -13.40 -9.83
N ARG A 65 -0.54 -14.11 -8.78
CA ARG A 65 -0.57 -15.58 -8.74
C ARG A 65 -2.00 -16.11 -8.95
N GLY A 66 -2.99 -15.52 -8.30
CA GLY A 66 -4.41 -15.88 -8.49
C GLY A 66 -4.94 -15.64 -9.90
N SER A 67 -4.34 -14.73 -10.66
CA SER A 67 -4.68 -14.50 -12.07
C SER A 67 -4.13 -15.58 -13.01
N GLU A 68 -3.02 -16.22 -12.64
CA GLU A 68 -2.27 -17.17 -13.46
C GLU A 68 -2.70 -18.64 -13.26
N ILE A 69 -3.34 -18.98 -12.13
CA ILE A 69 -3.73 -20.36 -11.79
C ILE A 69 -5.16 -20.73 -12.20
N ALA A 70 -5.46 -22.04 -12.16
CA ALA A 70 -6.75 -22.61 -12.56
C ALA A 70 -7.92 -22.11 -11.71
N SER A 71 -7.80 -22.28 -10.39
CA SER A 71 -8.74 -21.87 -9.36
C SER A 71 -8.11 -20.74 -8.54
N PRO A 72 -8.48 -19.47 -8.78
CA PRO A 72 -7.96 -18.34 -7.99
C PRO A 72 -8.29 -18.43 -6.51
N VAL A 73 -9.39 -19.09 -6.14
CA VAL A 73 -9.84 -19.24 -4.75
C VAL A 73 -8.75 -19.85 -3.87
N ASP A 74 -7.96 -20.76 -4.43
CA ASP A 74 -6.91 -21.50 -3.72
C ASP A 74 -5.80 -20.60 -3.16
N VAL A 75 -5.71 -19.33 -3.59
CA VAL A 75 -4.70 -18.37 -3.13
C VAL A 75 -5.30 -17.08 -2.56
N LEU A 76 -6.63 -16.93 -2.58
CA LEU A 76 -7.26 -15.72 -2.07
C LEU A 76 -7.24 -15.65 -0.55
N ASP A 77 -7.30 -16.80 0.13
CA ASP A 77 -7.25 -16.85 1.60
C ASP A 77 -5.94 -16.25 2.14
N ASP A 78 -4.84 -16.37 1.38
CA ASP A 78 -3.53 -15.79 1.69
C ASP A 78 -3.55 -14.24 1.73
N THR A 79 -4.57 -13.59 1.16
CA THR A 79 -4.72 -12.13 1.23
C THR A 79 -5.30 -11.66 2.55
N THR A 80 -5.95 -12.53 3.33
CA THR A 80 -6.72 -12.13 4.51
C THR A 80 -5.84 -11.49 5.59
N ALA A 81 -4.79 -12.18 6.02
CA ALA A 81 -3.92 -11.66 7.09
C ALA A 81 -3.18 -10.37 6.66
N PRO A 82 -2.56 -10.29 5.46
CA PRO A 82 -1.93 -9.06 4.98
C PRO A 82 -2.91 -7.89 4.86
N LEU A 83 -4.15 -8.11 4.42
CA LEU A 83 -5.15 -7.04 4.31
C LEU A 83 -5.61 -6.52 5.68
N MET A 84 -5.69 -7.39 6.68
CA MET A 84 -5.98 -6.97 8.05
C MET A 84 -4.83 -6.16 8.65
N GLU A 85 -3.58 -6.61 8.45
CA GLU A 85 -2.38 -5.87 8.88
C GLU A 85 -2.31 -4.49 8.20
N LEU A 86 -2.56 -4.43 6.89
CA LEU A 86 -2.63 -3.18 6.14
C LEU A 86 -3.70 -2.23 6.71
N ALA A 87 -4.86 -2.75 7.08
CA ALA A 87 -5.92 -1.94 7.68
C ALA A 87 -5.47 -1.30 9.00
N ASP A 88 -4.86 -2.07 9.89
CA ASP A 88 -4.36 -1.57 11.18
C ASP A 88 -3.24 -0.52 11.00
N LEU A 89 -2.30 -0.79 10.09
CA LEU A 89 -1.19 0.12 9.80
C LEU A 89 -1.68 1.44 9.17
N GLU A 90 -2.64 1.35 8.25
CA GLU A 90 -3.25 2.53 7.63
C GLU A 90 -4.03 3.35 8.65
N GLU A 91 -4.83 2.72 9.49
CA GLU A 91 -5.55 3.43 10.56
C GLU A 91 -4.57 4.17 11.47
N ALA A 92 -3.47 3.53 11.87
CA ALA A 92 -2.44 4.15 12.70
C ALA A 92 -1.78 5.35 12.00
N ALA A 93 -1.37 5.19 10.73
CA ALA A 93 -0.71 6.25 9.97
C ALA A 93 -1.64 7.45 9.70
N TRP A 94 -2.89 7.19 9.29
CA TRP A 94 -3.88 8.25 9.05
C TRP A 94 -4.32 8.94 10.33
N THR A 95 -4.46 8.20 11.43
CA THR A 95 -4.78 8.79 12.74
C THR A 95 -3.65 9.69 13.20
N ARG A 96 -2.39 9.24 13.09
CA ARG A 96 -1.22 10.07 13.39
C ARG A 96 -1.23 11.35 12.55
N LEU A 97 -1.40 11.23 11.24
CA LEU A 97 -1.42 12.39 10.34
C LEU A 97 -2.52 13.39 10.70
N ARG A 98 -3.73 12.91 11.01
CA ARG A 98 -4.87 13.75 11.39
C ARG A 98 -4.61 14.61 12.62
N TYR A 99 -3.77 14.16 13.55
CA TYR A 99 -3.40 14.96 14.72
C TYR A 99 -2.25 15.95 14.45
N LEU A 100 -1.59 15.85 13.29
CA LEU A 100 -0.53 16.76 12.85
C LEU A 100 -1.06 17.93 12.01
N VAL A 101 -2.17 17.76 11.29
CA VAL A 101 -2.73 18.73 10.33
C VAL A 101 -4.07 19.31 10.74
#